data_AF-A0A4Q4XPS7-F1
#
_entry.id   AF-A0A4Q4XPS7-F1
#
_cell.length_a   1.000
_cell.length_b   1.000
_cell.length_c   1.000
_cell.angle_alpha   90.00
_cell.angle_beta   90.00
_cell.angle_gamma   90.00
#
_symmetry.space_group_name_H-M   'P 1'
#
loop_
_entity.id
_entity.type
_entity.pdbx_description
1 polymer ?
#
loop_
_entity_poly.entity_id
_entity_poly.type
_entity_poly.pdbx_seq_one_letter_code
_entity_poly.pdbx_strand_id
1 'polypeptide(L)'
;MAQTYWDPGNLLQIADDDSPGGDIQCVGRARSAFGARCRWTVVENQRATARALLTQLAARKPGSVTADELRRLAQSCLCQYHGRQQADAVSRWTRVARRAAEQHDRLIAAARSEQRLPTPEAEDVVSVKLELERALATARARSAERVGALEADLRAARDRLLSVEKGYVQLRALLGMTQRENGELSLRAAEAERQRDALKEQLEKAVDKSKDAESMQQSITTLETAVRDLEGEMASLREQLVAANDNAVARQEEVDRLSKAVEGLEHDKVSLQQELKAASNELEDRQTEADRLSKAVTDLQQDKFSLEEQLKAALVRSDDKQSAVDRLSRDVDSLRAENGKLRTDHHAAVDKLDAQQTALDSLSNEIDSLRSENGKLRADRDAALNSLDSTTLERDAARDEASRLAAGLEQSRTELEVGRSRNAELRERSAALGLRVSTLEASVATCSLHGLGVWFGRQSRKLARRSRSRTAGDGGGAVPV
;
A
#
# COMPACT_ATOMS: atom_id res chain seq x y z
N MET A 1 -30.72 -5.96 -10.99
CA MET A 1 -31.93 -5.15 -10.73
C MET A 1 -31.53 -4.11 -9.69
N ALA A 2 -31.61 -2.82 -10.00
CA ALA A 2 -31.30 -1.78 -9.01
C ALA A 2 -32.29 -1.91 -7.85
N GLN A 3 -31.81 -2.24 -6.65
CA GLN A 3 -32.63 -2.24 -5.45
C GLN A 3 -33.24 -0.84 -5.31
N THR A 4 -34.53 -0.73 -5.55
CA THR A 4 -35.29 0.48 -5.29
C THR A 4 -35.25 0.72 -3.80
N TYR A 5 -34.35 1.60 -3.36
CA TYR A 5 -34.18 2.05 -1.97
C TYR A 5 -35.51 2.48 -1.29
N TRP A 6 -36.52 2.80 -2.11
CA TRP A 6 -37.88 3.08 -1.68
C TRP A 6 -38.80 1.90 -1.96
N ASP A 7 -39.12 1.14 -0.91
CA ASP A 7 -40.20 0.16 -0.90
C ASP A 7 -41.20 0.52 0.22
N PRO A 8 -42.33 1.16 -0.11
CA PRO A 8 -43.30 1.58 0.90
C PRO A 8 -43.99 0.40 1.59
N GLY A 9 -44.05 -0.79 0.99
CA GLY A 9 -44.68 -1.96 1.61
C GLY A 9 -43.90 -2.40 2.85
N ASN A 10 -42.58 -2.50 2.69
CA ASN A 10 -41.67 -2.96 3.74
C ASN A 10 -41.32 -1.83 4.72
N LEU A 11 -41.02 -0.62 4.23
CA LEU A 11 -40.64 0.51 5.09
C LEU A 11 -41.78 0.94 6.02
N LEU A 12 -43.03 0.87 5.55
CA LEU A 12 -44.20 1.20 6.37
C LEU A 12 -44.69 0.02 7.22
N GLN A 13 -44.03 -1.14 7.13
CA GLN A 13 -44.39 -2.38 7.81
C GLN A 13 -45.83 -2.79 7.53
N ILE A 14 -46.22 -2.80 6.25
CA ILE A 14 -47.57 -3.14 5.81
C ILE A 14 -47.62 -4.59 5.32
N ALA A 15 -46.62 -5.00 4.54
CA ALA A 15 -46.41 -6.39 4.16
C ALA A 15 -45.77 -7.18 5.32
N ASP A 16 -45.99 -8.49 5.32
CA ASP A 16 -45.27 -9.45 6.16
C ASP A 16 -44.20 -10.12 5.29
N ASP A 17 -42.93 -10.02 5.68
CA ASP A 17 -41.78 -10.49 4.88
C ASP A 17 -41.77 -12.02 4.73
N ASP A 18 -42.45 -12.75 5.62
CA ASP A 18 -42.44 -14.22 5.66
C ASP A 18 -43.60 -14.89 4.89
N SER A 19 -44.50 -14.11 4.29
CA SER A 19 -45.69 -14.67 3.61
C SER A 19 -45.52 -14.68 2.08
N PRO A 20 -45.50 -15.86 1.41
CA PRO A 20 -45.29 -15.98 -0.04
C PRO A 20 -46.40 -15.35 -0.91
N GLY A 21 -47.45 -14.80 -0.29
CA GLY A 21 -48.56 -14.11 -0.96
C GLY A 21 -48.62 -12.58 -0.73
N GLY A 22 -47.68 -11.98 0.00
CA GLY A 22 -47.69 -10.53 0.27
C GLY A 22 -48.98 -10.07 0.95
N ASP A 23 -49.41 -10.81 1.98
CA ASP A 23 -50.65 -10.52 2.70
C ASP A 23 -50.51 -9.24 3.54
N ILE A 24 -51.54 -8.40 3.49
CA ILE A 24 -51.57 -7.13 4.22
C ILE A 24 -52.23 -7.36 5.57
N GLN A 25 -51.43 -7.29 6.62
CA GLN A 25 -51.89 -7.38 8.01
C GLN A 25 -52.21 -6.00 8.58
N CYS A 26 -53.16 -5.98 9.52
CA CYS A 26 -53.56 -4.77 10.20
C CYS A 26 -52.37 -4.05 10.86
N VAL A 27 -52.27 -2.74 10.63
CA VAL A 27 -51.16 -1.90 11.14
C VAL A 27 -51.46 -1.29 12.52
N GLY A 28 -52.62 -1.64 13.08
CA GLY A 28 -53.04 -1.28 14.43
C GLY A 28 -52.24 -2.04 15.48
N ARG A 29 -52.11 -1.44 16.67
CA ARG A 29 -51.44 -2.05 17.83
C ARG A 29 -52.43 -2.27 18.96
N ALA A 30 -52.47 -3.50 19.47
CA ALA A 30 -53.36 -3.85 20.57
C ALA A 30 -52.73 -3.42 21.91
N ARG A 31 -53.40 -2.54 22.67
CA ARG A 31 -52.95 -2.15 24.02
C ARG A 31 -52.96 -3.33 24.99
N SER A 32 -53.90 -4.25 24.82
CA SER A 32 -54.02 -5.50 25.62
C SER A 32 -52.87 -6.48 25.39
N ALA A 33 -52.09 -6.33 24.30
CA ALA A 33 -50.97 -7.20 23.97
C ALA A 33 -49.64 -6.43 23.96
N PHE A 34 -49.45 -5.51 24.92
CA PHE A 34 -48.22 -4.71 25.09
C PHE A 34 -47.78 -3.96 23.82
N GLY A 35 -48.73 -3.52 22.98
CA GLY A 35 -48.43 -2.80 21.75
C GLY A 35 -47.97 -3.68 20.59
N ALA A 36 -48.18 -4.99 20.66
CA ALA A 36 -47.99 -5.92 19.54
C ALA A 36 -48.85 -5.51 18.33
N ARG A 37 -48.32 -5.79 17.13
CA ARG A 37 -49.03 -5.57 15.87
C ARG A 37 -50.24 -6.50 15.79
N CYS A 38 -51.36 -5.96 15.32
CA CYS A 38 -52.57 -6.74 15.11
C CYS A 38 -52.33 -7.78 14.00
N ARG A 39 -52.53 -9.06 14.32
CA ARG A 39 -52.39 -10.17 13.35
C ARG A 39 -53.59 -10.34 12.42
N TRP A 40 -54.52 -9.40 12.42
CA TRP A 40 -55.74 -9.50 11.60
C TRP A 40 -55.41 -9.20 10.14
N THR A 41 -55.61 -10.17 9.26
CA THR A 41 -55.50 -9.99 7.81
C THR A 41 -56.63 -9.11 7.27
N VAL A 42 -56.28 -8.05 6.55
CA VAL A 42 -57.24 -7.11 5.99
C VAL A 42 -58.12 -7.80 4.94
N VAL A 43 -59.41 -7.44 4.88
CA VAL A 43 -60.38 -7.96 3.91
C VAL A 43 -59.98 -7.67 2.46
N GLU A 44 -60.33 -8.56 1.53
CA GLU A 44 -59.81 -8.58 0.15
C GLU A 44 -59.96 -7.23 -0.58
N ASN A 45 -61.12 -6.57 -0.47
CA ASN A 45 -61.35 -5.27 -1.11
C ASN A 45 -60.41 -4.17 -0.58
N GLN A 46 -60.14 -4.17 0.73
CA GLN A 46 -59.23 -3.21 1.35
C GLN A 46 -57.76 -3.56 1.04
N ARG A 47 -57.45 -4.87 0.92
CA ARG A 47 -56.14 -5.37 0.49
C ARG A 47 -55.81 -4.94 -0.94
N ALA A 48 -56.73 -5.12 -1.88
CA ALA A 48 -56.56 -4.67 -3.28
C ALA A 48 -56.34 -3.15 -3.34
N THR A 49 -57.12 -2.38 -2.59
CA THR A 49 -56.97 -0.91 -2.49
C THR A 49 -55.59 -0.52 -1.92
N ALA A 50 -55.17 -1.17 -0.84
CA ALA A 50 -53.87 -0.91 -0.22
C ALA A 50 -52.70 -1.28 -1.15
N ARG A 51 -52.78 -2.40 -1.89
CA ARG A 51 -51.78 -2.78 -2.90
C ARG A 51 -51.69 -1.76 -4.03
N ALA A 52 -52.82 -1.30 -4.57
CA ALA A 52 -52.83 -0.29 -5.61
C ALA A 52 -52.18 1.02 -5.15
N LEU A 53 -52.47 1.46 -3.91
CA LEU A 53 -51.84 2.64 -3.31
C LEU A 53 -50.33 2.43 -3.09
N LEU A 54 -49.90 1.27 -2.60
CA LEU A 54 -48.48 0.95 -2.43
C LEU A 54 -47.72 0.98 -3.76
N THR A 55 -48.28 0.42 -4.82
CA THR A 55 -47.70 0.46 -6.17
C THR A 55 -47.57 1.90 -6.68
N GLN A 56 -48.60 2.73 -6.48
CA GLN A 56 -48.55 4.16 -6.86
C GLN A 56 -47.49 4.93 -6.07
N LEU A 57 -47.33 4.64 -4.78
CA LEU A 57 -46.31 5.26 -3.94
C LEU A 57 -44.90 4.79 -4.31
N ALA A 58 -44.71 3.52 -4.67
CA ALA A 58 -43.42 2.96 -5.07
C ALA A 58 -42.90 3.56 -6.39
N ALA A 59 -43.82 3.93 -7.29
CA ALA A 59 -43.48 4.60 -8.56
C ALA A 59 -43.04 6.07 -8.40
N ARG A 60 -43.17 6.64 -7.19
CA ARG A 60 -42.91 8.06 -6.91
C ARG A 60 -41.79 8.25 -5.90
N LYS A 61 -41.23 9.46 -5.85
CA LYS A 61 -40.21 9.81 -4.85
C LYS A 61 -40.81 9.85 -3.45
N PRO A 62 -40.09 9.39 -2.40
CA PRO A 62 -40.59 9.39 -1.02
C PRO A 62 -41.05 10.77 -0.53
N GLY A 63 -40.37 11.84 -0.96
CA GLY A 63 -40.72 13.22 -0.60
C GLY A 63 -42.00 13.76 -1.24
N SER A 64 -42.54 13.06 -2.25
CA SER A 64 -43.80 13.46 -2.91
C SER A 64 -45.04 12.86 -2.26
N VAL A 65 -44.87 12.00 -1.25
CA VAL A 65 -45.96 11.30 -0.56
C VAL A 65 -46.65 12.24 0.42
N THR A 66 -47.94 12.45 0.22
CA THR A 66 -48.76 13.36 1.02
C THR A 66 -49.36 12.67 2.25
N ALA A 67 -49.68 13.46 3.29
CA ALA A 67 -50.35 12.94 4.48
C ALA A 67 -51.74 12.36 4.18
N ASP A 68 -52.43 12.86 3.15
CA ASP A 68 -53.74 12.38 2.72
C ASP A 68 -53.66 11.00 2.04
N GLU A 69 -52.62 10.76 1.24
CA GLU A 69 -52.34 9.43 0.66
C GLU A 69 -52.04 8.41 1.76
N LEU A 70 -51.23 8.78 2.76
CA LEU A 70 -50.98 7.93 3.92
C LEU A 70 -52.24 7.70 4.75
N ARG A 71 -53.15 8.68 4.83
CA ARG A 71 -54.44 8.55 5.52
C ARG A 71 -55.36 7.54 4.84
N ARG A 72 -55.43 7.56 3.50
CA ARG A 72 -56.17 6.58 2.68
C ARG A 72 -55.57 5.18 2.80
N LEU A 73 -54.24 5.09 2.78
CA LEU A 73 -53.54 3.83 2.98
C LEU A 73 -53.80 3.27 4.39
N ALA A 74 -53.76 4.13 5.43
CA ALA A 74 -53.98 3.71 6.81
C ALA A 74 -55.42 3.20 7.01
N GLN A 75 -56.39 3.87 6.39
CA GLN A 75 -57.79 3.42 6.40
C GLN A 75 -57.96 2.04 5.77
N SER A 76 -57.21 1.76 4.71
CA SER A 76 -57.24 0.47 4.01
C SER A 76 -56.44 -0.62 4.73
N CYS A 77 -55.58 -0.26 5.69
CA CYS A 77 -54.73 -1.20 6.43
C CYS A 77 -55.14 -1.38 7.90
N LEU A 78 -56.27 -0.81 8.34
CA LEU A 78 -56.78 -0.93 9.72
C LEU A 78 -58.05 -1.78 9.75
N CYS A 79 -58.08 -2.79 10.62
CA CYS A 79 -59.30 -3.55 10.86
C CYS A 79 -60.33 -2.70 11.63
N GLN A 80 -61.58 -3.16 11.68
CA GLN A 80 -62.68 -2.46 12.34
C GLN A 80 -62.41 -2.06 13.80
N TYR A 81 -61.61 -2.85 14.53
CA TYR A 81 -61.24 -2.57 15.93
C TYR A 81 -60.14 -1.50 16.10
N HIS A 82 -59.41 -1.16 15.04
CA HIS A 82 -58.27 -0.25 15.09
C HIS A 82 -58.46 1.03 14.26
N GLY A 83 -59.67 1.31 13.76
CA GLY A 83 -59.95 2.51 12.97
C GLY A 83 -59.57 3.83 13.68
N ARG A 84 -59.67 3.89 15.01
CA ARG A 84 -59.27 5.06 15.81
C ARG A 84 -57.76 5.34 15.81
N GLN A 85 -56.94 4.37 15.40
CA GLN A 85 -55.47 4.52 15.32
C GLN A 85 -54.99 5.06 13.97
N GLN A 86 -55.90 5.49 13.09
CA GLN A 86 -55.55 6.05 11.79
C GLN A 86 -54.59 7.23 11.89
N ALA A 87 -54.86 8.19 12.78
CA ALA A 87 -53.99 9.35 12.96
C ALA A 87 -52.59 8.95 13.45
N ASP A 88 -52.49 7.96 14.35
CA ASP A 88 -51.23 7.45 14.86
C ASP A 88 -50.43 6.74 13.77
N ALA A 89 -51.09 5.92 12.95
CA ALA A 89 -50.47 5.23 11.82
C ALA A 89 -49.93 6.24 10.80
N VAL A 90 -50.72 7.25 10.44
CA VAL A 90 -50.31 8.33 9.54
C VAL A 90 -49.12 9.08 10.11
N SER A 91 -49.15 9.49 11.38
CA SER A 91 -48.04 10.20 12.03
C SER A 91 -46.74 9.40 12.01
N ARG A 92 -46.81 8.08 12.28
CA ARG A 92 -45.64 7.19 12.17
C ARG A 92 -45.12 7.12 10.74
N TRP A 93 -46.01 6.89 9.77
CA TRP A 93 -45.62 6.75 8.37
C TRP A 93 -45.09 8.04 7.76
N THR A 94 -45.62 9.21 8.14
CA THR A 94 -45.08 10.50 7.72
C THR A 94 -43.63 10.69 8.19
N ARG A 95 -43.27 10.21 9.40
CA ARG A 95 -41.88 10.21 9.85
C ARG A 95 -41.00 9.27 9.04
N VAL A 96 -41.50 8.09 8.70
CA VAL A 96 -40.76 7.12 7.86
C VAL A 96 -40.55 7.64 6.45
N ALA A 97 -41.60 8.15 5.80
CA ALA A 97 -41.53 8.72 4.46
C ALA A 97 -40.57 9.92 4.38
N ARG A 98 -40.56 10.78 5.41
CA ARG A 98 -39.60 11.90 5.50
C ARG A 98 -38.16 11.41 5.64
N ARG A 99 -37.88 10.42 6.50
CA ARG A 99 -36.53 9.84 6.61
C ARG A 99 -36.08 9.18 5.31
N ALA A 100 -37.00 8.48 4.65
CA ALA A 100 -36.75 7.90 3.34
C ALA A 100 -36.46 8.97 2.28
N ALA A 101 -37.15 10.12 2.33
CA ALA A 101 -36.88 11.26 1.45
C ALA A 101 -35.49 11.86 1.72
N GLU A 102 -35.16 12.13 2.98
CA GLU A 102 -33.83 12.67 3.37
C GLU A 102 -32.70 11.74 2.90
N GLN A 103 -32.87 10.44 3.05
CA GLN A 103 -31.85 9.47 2.63
C GLN A 103 -31.80 9.29 1.12
N HIS A 104 -32.94 9.35 0.43
CA HIS A 104 -32.98 9.39 -1.04
C HIS A 104 -32.26 10.62 -1.58
N ASP A 105 -32.47 11.80 -0.97
CA ASP A 105 -31.80 13.03 -1.35
C ASP A 105 -30.29 12.98 -1.07
N ARG A 106 -29.87 12.38 0.05
CA ARG A 106 -28.45 12.12 0.34
C ARG A 106 -27.81 11.20 -0.69
N LEU A 107 -28.48 10.12 -1.09
CA LEU A 107 -27.97 9.19 -2.10
C LEU A 107 -27.87 9.86 -3.47
N ILE A 108 -28.85 10.69 -3.85
CA ILE A 108 -28.78 11.48 -5.08
C ILE A 108 -27.66 12.52 -5.02
N ALA A 109 -27.46 13.18 -3.87
CA ALA A 109 -26.37 14.14 -3.69
C ALA A 109 -24.99 13.47 -3.76
N ALA A 110 -24.82 12.29 -3.15
CA ALA A 110 -23.60 11.50 -3.20
C ALA A 110 -23.29 11.04 -4.64
N ALA A 111 -24.29 10.50 -5.35
CA ALA A 111 -24.15 10.11 -6.76
C ALA A 111 -23.79 11.29 -7.67
N ARG A 112 -24.30 12.49 -7.38
CA ARG A 112 -23.93 13.72 -8.11
C ARG A 112 -22.52 14.22 -7.78
N SER A 113 -22.02 13.99 -6.56
CA SER A 113 -20.66 14.37 -6.17
C SER A 113 -19.59 13.45 -6.76
N GLU A 114 -19.90 12.17 -6.99
CA GLU A 114 -19.05 11.22 -7.73
C GLU A 114 -19.01 11.52 -9.24
N GLN A 115 -19.91 12.37 -9.74
CA GLN A 115 -20.03 12.74 -11.16
C GLN A 115 -19.25 14.02 -11.53
N ARG A 116 -18.20 14.39 -10.79
CA ARG A 116 -17.32 15.52 -11.13
C ARG A 116 -16.05 15.07 -11.87
N LEU A 117 -15.95 15.60 -13.09
CA LEU A 117 -14.84 15.65 -14.06
C LEU A 117 -14.48 14.32 -14.77
N PRO A 118 -14.76 14.21 -16.08
CA PRO A 118 -14.23 13.11 -16.89
C PRO A 118 -12.74 13.35 -17.12
N THR A 119 -11.91 12.42 -16.67
CA THR A 119 -10.59 12.22 -17.26
C THR A 119 -10.77 11.63 -18.67
N PRO A 120 -9.84 11.83 -19.62
CA PRO A 120 -9.97 11.33 -21.00
C PRO A 120 -10.15 9.80 -21.10
N GLU A 121 -9.84 9.05 -20.04
CA GLU A 121 -10.10 7.61 -19.93
C GLU A 121 -11.60 7.27 -19.77
N ALA A 122 -12.43 8.23 -19.33
CA ALA A 122 -13.87 8.04 -19.15
C ALA A 122 -14.66 8.14 -20.48
N GLU A 123 -14.12 8.78 -21.53
CA GLU A 123 -14.77 8.84 -22.85
C GLU A 123 -14.73 7.49 -23.58
N ASP A 124 -13.65 6.72 -23.40
CA ASP A 124 -13.53 5.36 -23.91
C ASP A 124 -14.49 4.40 -23.19
N VAL A 125 -14.63 4.52 -21.87
CA VAL A 125 -15.56 3.70 -21.09
C VAL A 125 -17.02 4.02 -21.43
N VAL A 126 -17.36 5.29 -21.66
CA VAL A 126 -18.69 5.69 -22.11
C VAL A 126 -18.97 5.18 -23.52
N SER A 127 -17.98 5.20 -24.42
CA SER A 127 -18.12 4.67 -25.79
C SER A 127 -18.35 3.15 -25.79
N VAL A 128 -17.54 2.39 -25.04
CA VAL A 128 -17.70 0.93 -24.88
C VAL A 128 -19.04 0.59 -24.23
N LYS A 129 -19.49 1.37 -23.24
CA LYS A 129 -20.80 1.18 -22.61
C LYS A 129 -21.94 1.43 -23.61
N LEU A 130 -21.84 2.47 -24.43
CA LEU A 130 -22.85 2.78 -25.45
C LEU A 130 -22.93 1.68 -26.53
N GLU A 131 -21.78 1.12 -26.92
CA GLU A 131 -21.71 -0.03 -27.83
C GLU A 131 -22.33 -1.29 -27.22
N LEU A 132 -22.06 -1.56 -25.94
CA LEU A 132 -22.65 -2.69 -25.22
C LEU A 132 -24.17 -2.54 -25.09
N GLU A 133 -24.66 -1.33 -24.79
CA GLU A 133 -26.09 -1.05 -24.70
C GLU A 133 -26.78 -1.21 -26.06
N ARG A 134 -26.15 -0.78 -27.16
CA ARG A 134 -26.64 -1.02 -28.52
C ARG A 134 -26.68 -2.51 -28.86
N ALA A 135 -25.60 -3.25 -28.57
CA ALA A 135 -25.55 -4.70 -28.80
C ALA A 135 -26.64 -5.45 -28.01
N LEU A 136 -26.89 -5.02 -26.78
CA LEU A 136 -27.91 -5.60 -25.91
C LEU A 136 -29.33 -5.24 -26.36
N ALA A 137 -29.55 -4.03 -26.89
CA ALA A 137 -30.79 -3.65 -27.54
C ALA A 137 -31.05 -4.49 -28.81
N THR A 138 -30.04 -4.70 -29.66
CA THR A 138 -30.15 -5.57 -30.84
C THR A 138 -30.40 -7.03 -30.47
N ALA A 139 -29.76 -7.53 -29.40
CA ALA A 139 -30.03 -8.88 -28.88
C ALA A 139 -31.47 -9.02 -28.37
N ARG A 140 -31.99 -8.02 -27.64
CA ARG A 140 -33.39 -7.99 -27.19
C ARG A 140 -34.37 -7.97 -28.35
N ALA A 141 -34.11 -7.15 -29.38
CA ALA A 141 -34.95 -7.11 -30.59
C ALA A 141 -35.00 -8.47 -31.30
N ARG A 142 -33.84 -9.12 -31.49
CA ARG A 142 -33.78 -10.49 -32.06
C ARG A 142 -34.49 -11.52 -31.20
N SER A 143 -34.40 -11.41 -29.88
CA SER A 143 -35.13 -12.30 -28.98
C SER A 143 -36.65 -12.10 -29.06
N ALA A 144 -37.12 -10.85 -29.15
CA ALA A 144 -38.53 -10.53 -29.28
C ALA A 144 -39.10 -11.03 -30.62
N GLU A 145 -38.33 -10.92 -31.70
CA GLU A 145 -38.70 -11.44 -33.01
C GLU A 145 -38.80 -12.98 -33.01
N ARG A 146 -37.85 -13.69 -32.38
CA ARG A 146 -37.92 -15.15 -32.21
C ARG A 146 -39.12 -15.57 -31.36
N VAL A 147 -39.42 -14.85 -30.29
CA VAL A 147 -40.61 -15.12 -29.45
C VAL A 147 -41.88 -14.89 -30.26
N GLY A 148 -41.97 -13.80 -31.03
CA GLY A 148 -43.11 -13.53 -31.90
C GLY A 148 -43.33 -14.59 -32.99
N ALA A 149 -42.25 -15.11 -33.58
CA ALA A 149 -42.31 -16.22 -34.53
C ALA A 149 -42.82 -17.51 -33.88
N LEU A 150 -42.29 -17.88 -32.71
CA LEU A 150 -42.73 -19.05 -31.96
C LEU A 150 -44.20 -18.95 -31.52
N GLU A 151 -44.66 -17.75 -31.13
CA GLU A 151 -46.07 -17.52 -30.81
C GLU A 151 -46.99 -17.63 -32.04
N ALA A 152 -46.51 -17.22 -33.22
CA ALA A 152 -47.25 -17.39 -34.47
C ALA A 152 -47.35 -18.88 -34.86
N ASP A 153 -46.26 -19.63 -34.73
CA ASP A 153 -46.22 -21.07 -34.97
C ASP A 153 -47.14 -21.83 -33.99
N LEU A 154 -47.14 -21.43 -32.71
CA LEU A 154 -48.03 -22.00 -31.70
C LEU A 154 -49.51 -21.75 -32.03
N ARG A 155 -49.85 -20.55 -32.52
CA ARG A 155 -51.20 -20.23 -33.00
C ARG A 155 -51.58 -21.10 -34.20
N ALA A 156 -50.71 -21.20 -35.20
CA ALA A 156 -50.94 -22.03 -36.38
C ALA A 156 -51.11 -23.52 -36.02
N ALA A 157 -50.33 -24.03 -35.06
CA ALA A 157 -50.44 -25.39 -34.55
C ALA A 157 -51.79 -25.63 -33.86
N ARG A 158 -52.26 -24.67 -33.04
CA ARG A 158 -53.59 -24.72 -32.39
C ARG A 158 -54.73 -24.74 -33.40
N ASP A 159 -54.65 -23.91 -34.44
CA ASP A 159 -55.67 -23.86 -35.49
C ASP A 159 -55.74 -25.17 -36.29
N ARG A 160 -54.58 -25.78 -36.59
CA ARG A 160 -54.50 -27.10 -37.21
C ARG A 160 -55.13 -28.17 -36.32
N LEU A 161 -54.87 -28.12 -35.02
CA LEU A 161 -55.42 -29.08 -34.06
C LEU A 161 -56.95 -28.97 -33.98
N LEU A 162 -57.50 -27.76 -33.93
CA LEU A 162 -58.95 -27.52 -34.00
C LEU A 162 -59.57 -28.00 -35.32
N SER A 163 -58.85 -27.88 -36.44
CA SER A 163 -59.29 -28.40 -37.74
C SER A 163 -59.34 -29.93 -37.74
N VAL A 164 -58.33 -30.59 -37.18
CA VAL A 164 -58.28 -32.05 -37.04
C VAL A 164 -59.39 -32.55 -36.10
N GLU A 165 -59.64 -31.88 -34.99
CA GLU A 165 -60.75 -32.21 -34.08
C GLU A 165 -62.11 -32.10 -34.77
N LYS A 166 -62.33 -31.06 -35.58
CA LYS A 166 -63.55 -30.94 -36.40
C LYS A 166 -63.68 -32.08 -37.41
N GLY A 167 -62.58 -32.45 -38.09
CA GLY A 167 -62.55 -33.58 -39.02
C GLY A 167 -62.86 -34.91 -38.33
N TYR A 168 -62.34 -35.13 -37.12
CA TYR A 168 -62.60 -36.32 -36.32
C TYR A 168 -64.08 -36.43 -35.91
N VAL A 169 -64.71 -35.32 -35.50
CA VAL A 169 -66.14 -35.29 -35.18
C VAL A 169 -67.01 -35.60 -36.42
N GLN A 170 -66.64 -35.08 -37.58
CA GLN A 170 -67.34 -35.37 -38.85
C GLN A 170 -67.21 -36.84 -39.26
N LEU A 171 -66.01 -37.43 -39.15
CA LEU A 171 -65.79 -38.85 -39.42
C LEU A 171 -66.59 -39.75 -38.45
N ARG A 172 -66.67 -39.37 -37.17
CA ARG A 172 -67.48 -40.10 -36.18
C ARG A 172 -68.98 -40.04 -36.48
N ALA A 173 -69.47 -38.89 -36.96
CA ALA A 173 -70.85 -38.74 -37.38
C ALA A 173 -71.17 -39.59 -38.63
N LEU A 174 -70.28 -39.60 -39.63
CA LEU A 174 -70.36 -40.44 -40.82
C LEU A 174 -70.39 -41.93 -40.46
N LEU A 175 -69.52 -42.38 -39.57
CA LEU A 175 -69.50 -43.77 -39.08
C LEU A 175 -70.83 -44.15 -38.39
N GLY A 176 -71.42 -43.24 -37.63
CA GLY A 176 -72.72 -43.45 -36.99
C GLY A 176 -73.91 -43.44 -37.97
N MET A 177 -73.78 -42.82 -39.14
CA MET A 177 -74.80 -42.89 -40.21
C MET A 177 -74.68 -44.21 -40.98
N THR A 178 -73.47 -44.62 -41.36
CA THR A 178 -73.25 -45.87 -42.11
C THR A 178 -73.59 -47.11 -41.27
N GLN A 179 -73.38 -47.08 -39.96
CA GLN A 179 -73.83 -48.15 -39.05
C GLN A 179 -75.36 -48.25 -38.98
N ARG A 180 -76.09 -47.12 -39.06
CA ARG A 180 -77.56 -47.11 -39.09
C ARG A 180 -78.10 -47.63 -40.41
N GLU A 181 -77.51 -47.18 -41.53
CA GLU A 181 -77.87 -47.66 -42.87
C GLU A 181 -77.63 -49.17 -43.01
N ASN A 182 -76.53 -49.70 -42.47
CA ASN A 182 -76.30 -51.15 -42.43
C ASN A 182 -77.34 -51.90 -41.59
N GLY A 183 -77.81 -51.33 -40.48
CA GLY A 183 -78.89 -51.91 -39.67
C GLY A 183 -80.23 -51.95 -40.43
N GLU A 184 -80.56 -50.88 -41.13
CA GLU A 184 -81.79 -50.79 -41.95
C GLU A 184 -81.75 -51.73 -43.16
N LEU A 185 -80.60 -51.86 -43.83
CA LEU A 185 -80.41 -52.80 -44.93
C LEU A 185 -80.49 -54.25 -44.46
N SER A 186 -79.97 -54.57 -43.27
CA SER A 186 -80.08 -55.90 -42.68
C SER A 186 -81.53 -56.27 -42.33
N LEU A 187 -82.32 -55.31 -41.85
CA LEU A 187 -83.76 -55.50 -41.62
C LEU A 187 -84.55 -55.71 -42.92
N ARG A 188 -84.22 -54.95 -43.98
CA ARG A 188 -84.85 -55.13 -45.31
C ARG A 188 -84.50 -56.46 -45.96
N ALA A 189 -83.27 -56.94 -45.77
CA ALA A 189 -82.85 -58.26 -46.24
C ALA A 189 -83.64 -59.39 -45.54
N ALA A 190 -83.81 -59.30 -44.23
CA ALA A 190 -84.60 -60.27 -43.46
C ALA A 190 -86.10 -60.27 -43.85
N GLU A 191 -86.64 -59.11 -44.22
CA GLU A 191 -88.04 -58.98 -44.68
C GLU A 191 -88.24 -59.56 -46.09
N ALA A 192 -87.28 -59.34 -46.99
CA ALA A 192 -87.28 -59.93 -48.33
C ALA A 192 -87.17 -61.46 -48.28
N GLU A 193 -86.40 -62.02 -47.33
CA GLU A 193 -86.33 -63.47 -47.13
C GLU A 193 -87.66 -64.07 -46.63
N ARG A 194 -88.39 -63.38 -45.74
CA ARG A 194 -89.74 -63.79 -45.32
C ARG A 194 -90.75 -63.76 -46.45
N GLN A 195 -90.67 -62.77 -47.35
CA GLN A 195 -91.53 -62.67 -48.53
C GLN A 195 -91.27 -63.79 -49.53
N ARG A 196 -90.00 -64.16 -49.73
CA ARG A 196 -89.61 -65.29 -50.56
C ARG A 196 -90.15 -66.62 -50.01
N ASP A 197 -90.11 -66.80 -48.69
CA ASP A 197 -90.58 -68.04 -48.06
C ASP A 197 -92.12 -68.12 -48.05
N ALA A 198 -92.82 -66.98 -47.95
CA ALA A 198 -94.28 -66.91 -48.09
C ALA A 198 -94.77 -67.18 -49.54
N LEU A 199 -94.01 -66.74 -50.55
CA LEU A 199 -94.31 -67.03 -51.96
C LEU A 199 -94.04 -68.50 -52.32
N LYS A 200 -93.05 -69.14 -51.69
CA LYS A 200 -92.82 -70.59 -51.83
C LYS A 200 -93.99 -71.42 -51.30
N GLU A 201 -94.62 -71.02 -50.19
CA GLU A 201 -95.76 -71.74 -49.62
C GLU A 201 -97.07 -71.57 -50.42
N GLN A 202 -97.20 -70.45 -51.17
CA GLN A 202 -98.35 -70.22 -52.07
C GLN A 202 -98.25 -71.02 -53.37
N LEU A 203 -97.05 -71.35 -53.82
CA LEU A 203 -96.81 -72.13 -55.04
C LEU A 203 -97.10 -73.63 -54.84
N GLU A 204 -96.94 -74.13 -53.62
CA GLU A 204 -97.09 -75.56 -53.28
C GLU A 204 -98.56 -75.99 -53.12
N LYS A 205 -99.51 -75.04 -53.04
CA LYS A 205 -100.96 -75.30 -52.86
C LYS A 205 -101.79 -75.28 -54.15
N ALA A 206 -101.20 -74.98 -55.32
CA ALA A 206 -101.95 -74.68 -56.55
C ALA A 206 -101.76 -75.68 -57.71
N VAL A 207 -101.17 -76.86 -57.51
CA VAL A 207 -100.79 -77.77 -58.61
C VAL A 207 -101.71 -78.99 -58.80
N ASP A 208 -102.77 -79.17 -58.02
CA ASP A 208 -103.73 -80.28 -58.20
C ASP A 208 -105.11 -79.83 -58.72
N LYS A 209 -105.26 -79.64 -60.05
CA LYS A 209 -106.43 -80.07 -60.88
C LYS A 209 -106.35 -79.58 -62.33
N SER A 210 -106.93 -80.40 -63.21
CA SER A 210 -106.66 -80.62 -64.64
C SER A 210 -107.71 -80.00 -65.58
N LYS A 211 -107.29 -79.83 -66.86
CA LYS A 211 -108.03 -79.55 -68.13
C LYS A 211 -108.09 -78.04 -68.47
N ASP A 212 -107.44 -77.50 -69.51
CA ASP A 212 -107.42 -77.90 -70.92
C ASP A 212 -106.10 -77.52 -71.63
N ALA A 213 -105.64 -78.39 -72.53
CA ALA A 213 -104.31 -78.39 -73.15
C ALA A 213 -103.97 -77.19 -74.07
N GLU A 214 -104.90 -76.28 -74.34
CA GLU A 214 -104.65 -75.05 -75.12
C GLU A 214 -104.40 -73.81 -74.25
N SER A 215 -104.92 -73.80 -73.00
CA SER A 215 -104.47 -72.86 -71.96
C SER A 215 -103.10 -73.28 -71.42
N MET A 216 -102.83 -74.59 -71.41
CA MET A 216 -101.54 -75.16 -71.03
C MET A 216 -100.43 -74.67 -71.96
N GLN A 217 -100.65 -74.58 -73.27
CA GLN A 217 -99.69 -74.01 -74.21
C GLN A 217 -99.42 -72.51 -73.94
N GLN A 218 -100.46 -71.73 -73.63
CA GLN A 218 -100.29 -70.32 -73.24
C GLN A 218 -99.57 -70.18 -71.89
N SER A 219 -99.91 -71.00 -70.89
CA SER A 219 -99.23 -71.03 -69.59
C SER A 219 -97.81 -71.58 -69.69
N ILE A 220 -97.52 -72.52 -70.60
CA ILE A 220 -96.18 -73.01 -70.91
C ILE A 220 -95.42 -71.88 -71.57
N THR A 221 -95.98 -71.12 -72.52
CA THR A 221 -95.28 -69.93 -73.04
C THR A 221 -95.09 -68.85 -71.98
N THR A 222 -96.02 -68.70 -71.03
CA THR A 222 -95.94 -67.70 -69.95
C THR A 222 -94.95 -68.12 -68.86
N LEU A 223 -94.88 -69.42 -68.55
CA LEU A 223 -93.93 -70.04 -67.64
C LEU A 223 -92.56 -70.18 -68.29
N GLU A 224 -92.47 -70.40 -69.59
CA GLU A 224 -91.22 -70.35 -70.36
C GLU A 224 -90.70 -68.92 -70.43
N THR A 225 -91.55 -67.90 -70.56
CA THR A 225 -91.11 -66.51 -70.40
C THR A 225 -90.72 -66.23 -68.96
N ALA A 226 -91.47 -66.67 -67.95
CA ALA A 226 -91.12 -66.46 -66.55
C ALA A 226 -89.85 -67.22 -66.14
N VAL A 227 -89.62 -68.43 -66.65
CA VAL A 227 -88.37 -69.18 -66.46
C VAL A 227 -87.23 -68.48 -67.17
N ARG A 228 -87.43 -67.95 -68.38
CA ARG A 228 -86.41 -67.17 -69.10
C ARG A 228 -86.10 -65.85 -68.42
N ASP A 229 -87.10 -65.20 -67.83
CA ASP A 229 -86.97 -63.97 -67.05
C ASP A 229 -86.26 -64.26 -65.72
N LEU A 230 -86.65 -65.32 -65.00
CA LEU A 230 -85.97 -65.79 -63.78
C LEU A 230 -84.55 -66.29 -64.05
N GLU A 231 -84.30 -66.91 -65.20
CA GLU A 231 -82.96 -67.29 -65.66
C GLU A 231 -82.13 -66.03 -65.99
N GLY A 232 -82.76 -65.01 -66.57
CA GLY A 232 -82.17 -63.68 -66.76
C GLY A 232 -81.86 -62.97 -65.44
N GLU A 233 -82.76 -63.05 -64.46
CA GLU A 233 -82.56 -62.55 -63.11
C GLU A 233 -81.47 -63.34 -62.38
N MET A 234 -81.45 -64.67 -62.49
CA MET A 234 -80.39 -65.50 -61.93
C MET A 234 -79.05 -65.20 -62.60
N ALA A 235 -79.02 -64.94 -63.90
CA ALA A 235 -77.82 -64.53 -64.60
C ALA A 235 -77.34 -63.15 -64.11
N SER A 236 -78.25 -62.17 -63.99
CA SER A 236 -77.97 -60.84 -63.44
C SER A 236 -77.48 -60.90 -61.98
N LEU A 237 -78.11 -61.71 -61.13
CA LEU A 237 -77.71 -61.89 -59.74
C LEU A 237 -76.36 -62.61 -59.62
N ARG A 238 -76.09 -63.60 -60.48
CA ARG A 238 -74.76 -64.24 -60.54
C ARG A 238 -73.70 -63.23 -60.98
N GLU A 239 -73.99 -62.41 -61.97
CA GLU A 239 -73.09 -61.36 -62.43
C GLU A 239 -72.84 -60.32 -61.33
N GLN A 240 -73.88 -59.91 -60.60
CA GLN A 240 -73.76 -59.04 -59.43
C GLN A 240 -72.95 -59.70 -58.29
N LEU A 241 -73.13 -61.00 -58.07
CA LEU A 241 -72.42 -61.74 -57.02
C LEU A 241 -70.93 -61.91 -57.38
N VAL A 242 -70.62 -62.16 -58.65
CA VAL A 242 -69.25 -62.16 -59.16
C VAL A 242 -68.64 -60.76 -59.01
N ALA A 243 -69.34 -59.71 -59.43
CA ALA A 243 -68.87 -58.33 -59.27
C ALA A 243 -68.67 -57.93 -57.80
N ALA A 244 -69.54 -58.38 -56.89
CA ALA A 244 -69.40 -58.17 -55.45
C ALA A 244 -68.20 -58.93 -54.88
N ASN A 245 -67.98 -60.17 -55.34
CA ASN A 245 -66.84 -60.98 -54.94
C ASN A 245 -65.51 -60.37 -55.42
N ASP A 246 -65.44 -59.91 -56.67
CA ASP A 246 -64.26 -59.22 -57.21
C ASP A 246 -63.97 -57.92 -56.45
N ASN A 247 -65.00 -57.16 -56.09
CA ASN A 247 -64.87 -55.99 -55.22
C ASN A 247 -64.40 -56.34 -53.80
N ALA A 248 -64.85 -57.47 -53.24
CA ALA A 248 -64.40 -57.94 -51.94
C ALA A 248 -62.93 -58.36 -51.97
N VAL A 249 -62.50 -59.06 -53.02
CA VAL A 249 -61.09 -59.41 -53.25
C VAL A 249 -60.23 -58.14 -53.39
N ALA A 250 -60.65 -57.17 -54.21
CA ALA A 250 -59.94 -55.91 -54.37
C ALA A 250 -59.80 -55.13 -53.06
N ARG A 251 -60.84 -55.11 -52.22
CA ARG A 251 -60.79 -54.51 -50.88
C ARG A 251 -59.87 -55.29 -49.94
N GLN A 252 -59.85 -56.62 -50.01
CA GLN A 252 -58.95 -57.42 -49.18
C GLN A 252 -57.49 -57.16 -49.54
N GLU A 253 -57.16 -57.08 -50.82
CA GLU A 253 -55.80 -56.70 -51.25
C GLU A 253 -55.41 -55.32 -50.73
N GLU A 254 -56.35 -54.37 -50.73
CA GLU A 254 -56.09 -53.03 -50.18
C GLU A 254 -55.90 -53.05 -48.67
N VAL A 255 -56.68 -53.85 -47.94
CA VAL A 255 -56.47 -54.09 -46.50
C VAL A 255 -55.10 -54.69 -46.23
N ASP A 256 -54.64 -55.63 -47.05
CA ASP A 256 -53.32 -56.25 -46.91
C ASP A 256 -52.20 -55.25 -47.21
N ARG A 257 -52.36 -54.39 -48.23
CA ARG A 257 -51.42 -53.29 -48.53
C ARG A 257 -51.36 -52.29 -47.38
N LEU A 258 -52.50 -51.86 -46.87
CA LEU A 258 -52.58 -50.92 -45.76
C LEU A 258 -52.00 -51.53 -44.48
N SER A 259 -52.23 -52.82 -44.22
CA SER A 259 -51.65 -53.51 -43.06
C SER A 259 -50.13 -53.53 -43.12
N LYS A 260 -49.54 -53.85 -44.27
CA LYS A 260 -48.07 -53.77 -44.47
C LYS A 260 -47.54 -52.35 -44.32
N ALA A 261 -48.28 -51.35 -44.80
CA ALA A 261 -47.89 -49.95 -44.63
C ALA A 261 -47.92 -49.52 -43.15
N VAL A 262 -48.92 -49.98 -42.39
CA VAL A 262 -49.03 -49.73 -40.94
C VAL A 262 -47.86 -50.39 -40.20
N GLU A 263 -47.54 -51.64 -40.50
CA GLU A 263 -46.38 -52.34 -39.91
C GLU A 263 -45.06 -51.60 -40.19
N GLY A 264 -44.87 -51.11 -41.42
CA GLY A 264 -43.71 -50.29 -41.78
C GLY A 264 -43.64 -48.98 -40.98
N LEU A 265 -44.75 -48.26 -40.87
CA LEU A 265 -44.84 -47.03 -40.07
C LEU A 265 -44.63 -47.28 -38.57
N GLU A 266 -45.07 -48.42 -38.04
CA GLU A 266 -44.81 -48.82 -36.67
C GLU A 266 -43.33 -49.10 -36.44
N HIS A 267 -42.66 -49.75 -37.38
CA HIS A 267 -41.21 -49.95 -37.33
C HIS A 267 -40.45 -48.61 -37.35
N ASP A 268 -40.78 -47.72 -38.29
CA ASP A 268 -40.19 -46.38 -38.39
C ASP A 268 -40.42 -45.57 -37.12
N LYS A 269 -41.62 -45.64 -36.54
CA LYS A 269 -41.94 -45.00 -35.26
C LYS A 269 -41.02 -45.50 -34.14
N VAL A 270 -40.80 -46.80 -34.04
CA VAL A 270 -39.91 -47.37 -33.01
C VAL A 270 -38.46 -46.94 -33.26
N SER A 271 -38.00 -46.95 -34.52
CA SER A 271 -36.65 -46.49 -34.88
C SER A 271 -36.45 -45.01 -34.52
N LEU A 272 -37.36 -44.14 -34.92
CA LEU A 272 -37.32 -42.71 -34.60
C LEU A 272 -37.41 -42.44 -33.09
N GLN A 273 -38.16 -43.25 -32.34
CA GLN A 273 -38.20 -43.17 -30.88
C GLN A 273 -36.87 -43.54 -30.24
N GLN A 274 -36.13 -44.52 -30.79
CA GLN A 274 -34.80 -44.88 -30.33
C GLN A 274 -33.77 -43.78 -30.64
N GLU A 275 -33.81 -43.24 -31.86
CA GLU A 275 -32.95 -42.12 -32.27
C GLU A 275 -33.20 -40.87 -31.43
N LEU A 276 -34.47 -40.54 -31.15
CA LEU A 276 -34.83 -39.41 -30.30
C LEU A 276 -34.30 -39.58 -28.87
N LYS A 277 -34.36 -40.81 -28.32
CA LYS A 277 -33.79 -41.11 -27.00
C LYS A 277 -32.27 -40.99 -27.02
N ALA A 278 -31.61 -41.49 -28.05
CA ALA A 278 -30.15 -41.39 -28.19
C ALA A 278 -29.70 -39.92 -28.28
N ALA A 279 -30.37 -39.12 -29.11
CA ALA A 279 -30.10 -37.69 -29.24
C ALA A 279 -30.39 -36.91 -27.94
N SER A 280 -31.44 -37.29 -27.20
CA SER A 280 -31.74 -36.70 -25.89
C SER A 280 -30.63 -36.96 -24.87
N ASN A 281 -30.10 -38.19 -24.83
CA ASN A 281 -28.99 -38.53 -23.93
C ASN A 281 -27.71 -37.78 -24.32
N GLU A 282 -27.39 -37.69 -25.62
CA GLU A 282 -26.23 -36.92 -26.07
C GLU A 282 -26.35 -35.43 -25.73
N LEU A 283 -27.56 -34.87 -25.81
CA LEU A 283 -27.81 -33.49 -25.39
C LEU A 283 -27.60 -33.31 -23.88
N GLU A 284 -28.04 -34.26 -23.06
CA GLU A 284 -27.81 -34.25 -21.62
C GLU A 284 -26.31 -34.34 -21.30
N ASP A 285 -25.58 -35.25 -21.93
CA ASP A 285 -24.13 -35.37 -21.77
C ASP A 285 -23.41 -34.06 -22.14
N ARG A 286 -23.78 -33.45 -23.27
CA ARG A 286 -23.23 -32.16 -23.72
C ARG A 286 -23.59 -31.02 -22.77
N GLN A 287 -24.78 -31.04 -22.17
CA GLN A 287 -25.17 -30.07 -21.15
C GLN A 287 -24.30 -30.22 -19.89
N THR A 288 -24.05 -31.44 -19.43
CA THR A 288 -23.17 -31.66 -18.27
C THR A 288 -21.73 -31.20 -18.55
N GLU A 289 -21.24 -31.40 -19.77
CA GLU A 289 -19.91 -30.95 -20.16
C GLU A 289 -19.84 -29.42 -20.28
N ALA A 290 -20.88 -28.78 -20.82
CA ALA A 290 -20.98 -27.33 -20.85
C ALA A 290 -20.97 -26.74 -19.43
N ASP A 291 -21.68 -27.35 -18.48
CA ASP A 291 -21.70 -26.92 -17.08
C ASP A 291 -20.32 -27.11 -16.41
N ARG A 292 -19.62 -28.23 -16.69
CA ARG A 292 -18.24 -28.46 -16.21
C ARG A 292 -17.27 -27.43 -16.76
N LEU A 293 -17.30 -27.19 -18.07
CA LEU A 293 -16.43 -26.20 -18.71
C LEU A 293 -16.74 -24.79 -18.23
N SER A 294 -18.02 -24.45 -18.02
CA SER A 294 -18.42 -23.16 -17.46
C SER A 294 -17.83 -22.96 -16.06
N LYS A 295 -17.90 -23.98 -15.20
CA LYS A 295 -17.27 -23.95 -13.88
C LYS A 295 -15.74 -23.81 -13.95
N ALA A 296 -15.09 -24.57 -14.83
CA ALA A 296 -13.65 -24.47 -15.02
C ALA A 296 -13.22 -23.07 -15.50
N VAL A 297 -14.01 -22.44 -16.37
CA VAL A 297 -13.77 -21.06 -16.81
C VAL A 297 -13.90 -20.08 -15.65
N THR A 298 -14.91 -20.21 -14.78
CA THR A 298 -15.06 -19.33 -13.61
C THR A 298 -13.92 -19.50 -12.61
N ASP A 299 -13.48 -20.74 -12.37
CA ASP A 299 -12.36 -21.05 -11.47
C ASP A 299 -11.05 -20.45 -12.01
N LEU A 300 -10.76 -20.63 -13.31
CA LEU A 300 -9.59 -20.04 -13.97
C LEU A 300 -9.63 -18.50 -13.99
N GLN A 301 -10.81 -17.89 -14.11
CA GLN A 301 -10.96 -16.45 -14.01
C GLN A 301 -10.62 -15.95 -12.60
N GLN A 302 -11.07 -16.66 -11.57
CA GLN A 302 -10.75 -16.34 -10.19
C GLN A 302 -9.25 -16.49 -9.89
N ASP A 303 -8.62 -17.56 -10.38
CA ASP A 303 -7.18 -17.76 -10.26
C ASP A 303 -6.38 -16.67 -10.99
N LYS A 304 -6.82 -16.29 -12.20
CA LYS A 304 -6.21 -15.18 -12.94
C LYS A 304 -6.26 -13.89 -12.12
N PHE A 305 -7.41 -13.53 -11.55
CA PHE A 305 -7.52 -12.33 -10.71
C PHE A 305 -6.61 -12.40 -9.47
N SER A 306 -6.54 -13.55 -8.79
CA SER A 306 -5.65 -13.76 -7.65
C SER A 306 -4.18 -13.60 -8.02
N LEU A 307 -3.76 -14.18 -9.15
CA LEU A 307 -2.38 -14.06 -9.63
C LEU A 307 -2.03 -12.63 -10.07
N GLU A 308 -2.96 -11.91 -10.70
CA GLU A 308 -2.78 -10.50 -11.05
C GLU A 308 -2.60 -9.62 -9.80
N GLU A 309 -3.36 -9.87 -8.74
CA GLU A 309 -3.21 -9.17 -7.47
C GLU A 309 -1.87 -9.48 -6.79
N GLN A 310 -1.47 -10.76 -6.78
CA GLN A 310 -0.16 -11.18 -6.26
C GLN A 310 1.00 -10.55 -7.05
N LEU A 311 0.88 -10.44 -8.38
CA LEU A 311 1.86 -9.79 -9.23
C LEU A 311 1.98 -8.29 -8.91
N LYS A 312 0.85 -7.58 -8.78
CA LYS A 312 0.83 -6.16 -8.37
C LYS A 312 1.48 -5.98 -6.99
N ALA A 313 1.14 -6.81 -6.02
CA ALA A 313 1.74 -6.77 -4.69
C ALA A 313 3.24 -7.10 -4.70
N ALA A 314 3.71 -7.98 -5.59
CA ALA A 314 5.13 -8.26 -5.76
C ALA A 314 5.89 -7.08 -6.39
N LEU A 315 5.29 -6.41 -7.38
CA LEU A 315 5.85 -5.21 -8.01
C LEU A 315 6.03 -4.06 -7.00
N VAL A 316 5.00 -3.77 -6.19
CA VAL A 316 5.10 -2.76 -5.12
C VAL A 316 6.23 -3.10 -4.14
N ARG A 317 6.29 -4.35 -3.69
CA ARG A 317 7.38 -4.81 -2.80
C ARG A 317 8.76 -4.70 -3.43
N SER A 318 8.87 -4.85 -4.76
CA SER A 318 10.13 -4.68 -5.47
C SER A 318 10.54 -3.21 -5.52
N ASP A 319 9.60 -2.30 -5.76
CA ASP A 319 9.84 -0.86 -5.80
C ASP A 319 10.22 -0.31 -4.42
N ASP A 320 9.58 -0.78 -3.36
CA ASP A 320 9.94 -0.46 -1.97
C ASP A 320 11.38 -0.88 -1.65
N LYS A 321 11.77 -2.09 -2.08
CA LYS A 321 13.14 -2.59 -1.91
C LYS A 321 14.14 -1.77 -2.72
N GLN A 322 13.81 -1.41 -3.95
CA GLN A 322 14.68 -0.56 -4.77
C GLN A 322 14.87 0.82 -4.13
N SER A 323 13.78 1.43 -3.67
CA SER A 323 13.82 2.68 -2.92
C SER A 323 14.67 2.60 -1.65
N ALA A 324 14.64 1.47 -0.93
CA ALA A 324 15.47 1.23 0.23
C ALA A 324 16.96 1.08 -0.14
N VAL A 325 17.26 0.36 -1.22
CA VAL A 325 18.63 0.22 -1.75
C VAL A 325 19.20 1.59 -2.14
N ASP A 326 18.42 2.44 -2.81
CA ASP A 326 18.85 3.77 -3.21
C ASP A 326 19.11 4.66 -1.99
N ARG A 327 18.30 4.55 -0.93
CA ARG A 327 18.54 5.26 0.35
C ARG A 327 19.82 4.80 1.01
N LEU A 328 20.00 3.50 1.19
CA LEU A 328 21.21 2.95 1.81
C LEU A 328 22.47 3.28 0.99
N SER A 329 22.38 3.31 -0.34
CA SER A 329 23.49 3.70 -1.20
C SER A 329 23.90 5.16 -0.94
N ARG A 330 22.93 6.08 -0.80
CA ARG A 330 23.21 7.48 -0.43
C ARG A 330 23.83 7.60 0.96
N ASP A 331 23.35 6.82 1.93
CA ASP A 331 23.91 6.83 3.29
C ASP A 331 25.36 6.32 3.31
N VAL A 332 25.66 5.26 2.54
CA VAL A 332 27.03 4.74 2.38
C VAL A 332 27.94 5.80 1.76
N ASP A 333 27.51 6.50 0.73
CA ASP A 333 28.32 7.55 0.10
C ASP A 333 28.53 8.76 1.03
N SER A 334 27.53 9.13 1.82
CA SER A 334 27.63 10.16 2.85
C SER A 334 28.66 9.79 3.92
N LEU A 335 28.57 8.57 4.47
CA LEU A 335 29.51 8.06 5.47
C LEU A 335 30.94 7.90 4.93
N ARG A 336 31.09 7.55 3.64
CA ARG A 336 32.40 7.53 2.97
C ARG A 336 33.00 8.93 2.88
N ALA A 337 32.19 9.93 2.52
CA ALA A 337 32.65 11.32 2.45
C ALA A 337 33.03 11.85 3.84
N GLU A 338 32.26 11.54 4.87
CA GLU A 338 32.57 11.91 6.26
C GLU A 338 33.86 11.23 6.75
N ASN A 339 34.03 9.92 6.51
CA ASN A 339 35.29 9.23 6.82
C ASN A 339 36.48 9.84 6.07
N GLY A 340 36.29 10.29 4.84
CA GLY A 340 37.32 11.02 4.08
C GLY A 340 37.76 12.30 4.79
N LYS A 341 36.81 13.11 5.26
CA LYS A 341 37.07 14.35 6.02
C LYS A 341 37.75 14.06 7.36
N LEU A 342 37.26 13.08 8.11
CA LEU A 342 37.85 12.70 9.39
C LEU A 342 39.29 12.22 9.24
N ARG A 343 39.61 11.50 8.15
CA ARG A 343 40.99 11.11 7.84
C ARG A 343 41.88 12.31 7.54
N THR A 344 41.40 13.29 6.77
CA THR A 344 42.18 14.51 6.50
C THR A 344 42.41 15.33 7.76
N ASP A 345 41.38 15.46 8.60
CA ASP A 345 41.48 16.20 9.87
C ASP A 345 42.42 15.50 10.86
N HIS A 346 42.36 14.17 10.94
CA HIS A 346 43.28 13.37 11.74
C HIS A 346 44.73 13.57 11.27
N HIS A 347 44.98 13.51 9.96
CA HIS A 347 46.34 13.72 9.44
C HIS A 347 46.86 15.13 9.77
N ALA A 348 46.05 16.16 9.57
CA ALA A 348 46.39 17.53 9.93
C ALA A 348 46.64 17.72 11.44
N ALA A 349 45.93 16.98 12.29
CA ALA A 349 46.17 16.99 13.74
C ALA A 349 47.48 16.30 14.11
N VAL A 350 47.81 15.17 13.45
CA VAL A 350 49.10 14.49 13.61
C VAL A 350 50.25 15.40 13.18
N ASP A 351 50.16 16.05 12.02
CA ASP A 351 51.20 16.98 11.55
C ASP A 351 51.43 18.15 12.52
N LYS A 352 50.35 18.66 13.13
CA LYS A 352 50.45 19.69 14.19
C LYS A 352 51.14 19.16 15.44
N LEU A 353 50.86 17.92 15.84
CA LEU A 353 51.49 17.30 17.00
C LEU A 353 52.98 17.08 16.76
N ASP A 354 53.37 16.62 15.57
CA ASP A 354 54.78 16.45 15.19
C ASP A 354 55.53 17.80 15.15
N ALA A 355 54.88 18.85 14.64
CA ALA A 355 55.44 20.21 14.66
C ALA A 355 55.61 20.73 16.10
N GLN A 356 54.63 20.50 16.98
CA GLN A 356 54.72 20.87 18.40
C GLN A 356 55.82 20.07 19.12
N GLN A 357 55.96 18.78 18.83
CA GLN A 357 57.02 17.95 19.39
C GLN A 357 58.40 18.47 18.96
N THR A 358 58.58 18.79 17.68
CA THR A 358 59.82 19.38 17.17
C THR A 358 60.15 20.71 17.87
N ALA A 359 59.14 21.56 18.11
CA ALA A 359 59.31 22.81 18.84
C ALA A 359 59.69 22.59 20.31
N LEU A 360 59.08 21.61 20.98
CA LEU A 360 59.44 21.23 22.35
C LEU A 360 60.89 20.74 22.45
N ASP A 361 61.33 19.89 21.52
CA ASP A 361 62.70 19.39 21.49
C ASP A 361 63.70 20.54 21.27
N SER A 362 63.38 21.50 20.39
CA SER A 362 64.19 22.71 20.18
C SER A 362 64.29 23.56 21.45
N LEU A 363 63.17 23.82 22.13
CA LEU A 363 63.16 24.59 23.39
C LEU A 363 63.90 23.85 24.50
N SER A 364 63.81 22.52 24.56
CA SER A 364 64.56 21.71 25.53
C SER A 364 66.07 21.87 25.32
N ASN A 365 66.52 21.80 24.06
CA ASN A 365 67.93 22.01 23.71
C ASN A 365 68.41 23.44 24.04
N GLU A 366 67.57 24.44 23.84
CA GLU A 366 67.86 25.82 24.22
C GLU A 366 67.99 25.98 25.74
N ILE A 367 67.07 25.39 26.52
CA ILE A 367 67.13 25.37 27.99
C ILE A 367 68.43 24.72 28.47
N ASP A 368 68.82 23.59 27.90
CA ASP A 368 70.06 22.90 28.31
C ASP A 368 71.31 23.70 27.92
N SER A 369 71.29 24.38 26.77
CA SER A 369 72.34 25.31 26.36
C SER A 369 72.48 26.48 27.32
N LEU A 370 71.36 27.13 27.67
CA LEU A 370 71.32 28.24 28.64
C LEU A 370 71.71 27.80 30.06
N ARG A 371 71.37 26.58 30.46
CA ARG A 371 71.83 26.00 31.74
C ARG A 371 73.34 25.80 31.76
N SER A 372 73.92 25.29 30.67
CA SER A 372 75.36 25.14 30.52
C SER A 372 76.09 26.49 30.57
N GLU A 373 75.56 27.50 29.88
CA GLU A 373 76.10 28.86 29.91
C GLU A 373 76.02 29.49 31.32
N ASN A 374 74.86 29.38 31.99
CA ASN A 374 74.74 29.82 33.39
C ASN A 374 75.73 29.10 34.31
N GLY A 375 75.99 27.81 34.08
CA GLY A 375 77.00 27.05 34.80
C GLY A 375 78.41 27.64 34.63
N LYS A 376 78.78 27.98 33.39
CA LYS A 376 80.07 28.64 33.09
C LYS A 376 80.16 30.02 33.75
N LEU A 377 79.13 30.86 33.59
CA LEU A 377 79.09 32.20 34.18
C LEU A 377 79.19 32.16 35.72
N ARG A 378 78.60 31.15 36.37
CA ARG A 378 78.75 30.95 37.82
C ARG A 378 80.19 30.57 38.18
N ALA A 379 80.82 29.66 37.44
CA ALA A 379 82.21 29.29 37.65
C ALA A 379 83.16 30.48 37.46
N ASP A 380 82.95 31.28 36.40
CA ASP A 380 83.72 32.48 36.12
C ASP A 380 83.55 33.53 37.24
N ARG A 381 82.32 33.74 37.72
CA ARG A 381 82.05 34.60 38.88
C ARG A 381 82.78 34.12 40.13
N ASP A 382 82.72 32.83 40.45
CA ASP A 382 83.34 32.28 41.65
C ASP A 382 84.88 32.37 41.57
N ALA A 383 85.46 32.15 40.38
CA ALA A 383 86.89 32.35 40.13
C ALA A 383 87.30 33.82 40.28
N ALA A 384 86.48 34.76 39.78
CA ALA A 384 86.70 36.19 39.96
C ALA A 384 86.62 36.61 41.44
N LEU A 385 85.64 36.08 42.19
CA LEU A 385 85.53 36.32 43.63
C LEU A 385 86.75 35.81 44.41
N ASN A 386 87.20 34.57 44.13
CA ASN A 386 88.41 34.03 44.75
C ASN A 386 89.67 34.85 44.42
N SER A 387 89.76 35.35 43.18
CA SER A 387 90.86 36.25 42.78
C SER A 387 90.79 37.59 43.52
N LEU A 388 89.57 38.13 43.71
CA LEU A 388 89.35 39.35 44.47
C LEU A 388 89.71 39.18 45.97
N ASP A 389 89.35 38.05 46.56
CA ASP A 389 89.72 37.72 47.95
C ASP A 389 91.24 37.56 48.08
N SER A 390 91.89 36.86 47.14
CA SER A 390 93.35 36.73 47.10
C SER A 390 94.05 38.08 46.99
N THR A 391 93.62 38.93 46.06
CA THR A 391 94.19 40.29 45.90
C THR A 391 93.89 41.20 47.09
N THR A 392 92.77 40.98 47.78
CA THR A 392 92.45 41.68 49.03
C THR A 392 93.39 41.27 50.16
N LEU A 393 93.66 39.97 50.31
CA LEU A 393 94.65 39.46 51.28
C LEU A 393 96.06 39.98 50.97
N GLU A 394 96.47 39.97 49.69
CA GLU A 394 97.76 40.53 49.27
C GLU A 394 97.86 42.03 49.57
N ARG A 395 96.79 42.80 49.28
CA ARG A 395 96.71 44.22 49.61
C ARG A 395 96.80 44.46 51.11
N ASP A 396 96.10 43.69 51.93
CA ASP A 396 96.10 43.83 53.38
C ASP A 396 97.47 43.45 53.96
N ALA A 397 98.11 42.37 53.47
CA ALA A 397 99.48 42.02 53.82
C ALA A 397 100.49 43.11 53.43
N ALA A 398 100.36 43.68 52.23
CA ALA A 398 101.20 44.81 51.79
C ALA A 398 100.97 46.06 52.64
N ARG A 399 99.74 46.31 53.10
CA ARG A 399 99.39 47.39 54.01
C ARG A 399 99.99 47.19 55.40
N ASP A 400 99.95 45.97 55.92
CA ASP A 400 100.57 45.62 57.20
C ASP A 400 102.09 45.78 57.12
N GLU A 401 102.72 45.31 56.04
CA GLU A 401 104.15 45.50 55.82
C GLU A 401 104.52 46.98 55.68
N ALA A 402 103.75 47.76 54.93
CA ALA A 402 103.94 49.21 54.85
C ALA A 402 103.82 49.88 56.24
N SER A 403 102.89 49.42 57.09
CA SER A 403 102.73 49.91 58.46
C SER A 403 103.92 49.52 59.36
N ARG A 404 104.45 48.30 59.20
CA ARG A 404 105.67 47.84 59.90
C ARG A 404 106.90 48.63 59.47
N LEU A 405 107.08 48.83 58.16
CA LEU A 405 108.18 49.64 57.61
C LEU A 405 108.08 51.09 58.08
N ALA A 406 106.88 51.68 58.10
CA ALA A 406 106.66 53.02 58.63
C ALA A 406 107.03 53.13 60.12
N ALA A 407 106.62 52.15 60.95
CA ALA A 407 107.00 52.09 62.36
C ALA A 407 108.51 51.92 62.55
N GLY A 408 109.15 51.05 61.75
CA GLY A 408 110.61 50.87 61.76
C GLY A 408 111.37 52.12 61.33
N LEU A 409 110.90 52.83 60.30
CA LEU A 409 111.41 54.13 59.89
C LEU A 409 111.31 55.16 61.01
N GLU A 410 110.19 55.21 61.72
CA GLU A 410 109.99 56.13 62.84
C GLU A 410 110.91 55.78 64.01
N GLN A 411 111.08 54.49 64.33
CA GLN A 411 112.07 54.04 65.31
C GLN A 411 113.48 54.49 64.92
N SER A 412 113.93 54.22 63.69
CA SER A 412 115.25 54.67 63.21
C SER A 412 115.40 56.19 63.25
N ARG A 413 114.34 56.97 62.97
CA ARG A 413 114.35 58.43 63.14
C ARG A 413 114.55 58.83 64.59
N THR A 414 113.83 58.22 65.54
CA THR A 414 114.00 58.50 66.97
C THR A 414 115.40 58.12 67.46
N GLU A 415 115.93 56.98 67.03
CA GLU A 415 117.31 56.55 67.33
C GLU A 415 118.35 57.52 66.75
N LEU A 416 118.14 57.99 65.52
CA LEU A 416 118.97 59.03 64.91
C LEU A 416 118.89 60.34 65.69
N GLU A 417 117.70 60.73 66.17
CA GLU A 417 117.53 61.97 66.93
C GLU A 417 118.17 61.87 68.33
N VAL A 418 118.02 60.74 69.02
CA VAL A 418 118.76 60.43 70.25
C VAL A 418 120.26 60.39 69.99
N GLY A 419 120.69 59.78 68.88
CA GLY A 419 122.08 59.74 68.45
C GLY A 419 122.64 61.14 68.20
N ARG A 420 121.90 61.99 67.48
CA ARG A 420 122.22 63.42 67.26
C ARG A 420 122.32 64.17 68.58
N SER A 421 121.37 63.97 69.49
CA SER A 421 121.35 64.59 70.82
C SER A 421 122.57 64.18 71.64
N ARG A 422 122.92 62.89 71.67
CA ARG A 422 124.17 62.40 72.29
C ARG A 422 125.40 62.99 71.63
N ASN A 423 125.41 63.11 70.30
CA ASN A 423 126.53 63.69 69.56
C ASN A 423 126.65 65.20 69.82
N ALA A 424 125.54 65.90 70.03
CA ALA A 424 125.52 67.29 70.47
C ALA A 424 126.06 67.42 71.90
N GLU A 425 125.63 66.56 72.84
CA GLU A 425 126.16 66.51 74.20
C GLU A 425 127.66 66.20 74.21
N LEU A 426 128.12 65.24 73.40
CA LEU A 426 129.54 64.92 73.26
C LEU A 426 130.32 66.09 72.66
N ARG A 427 129.77 66.82 71.69
CA ARG A 427 130.38 68.04 71.17
C ARG A 427 130.45 69.13 72.22
N GLU A 428 129.42 69.29 73.04
CA GLU A 428 129.40 70.24 74.16
C GLU A 428 130.44 69.85 75.21
N ARG A 429 130.51 68.57 75.59
CA ARG A 429 131.56 68.04 76.48
C ARG A 429 132.96 68.23 75.87
N SER A 430 133.12 67.96 74.58
CA SER A 430 134.38 68.16 73.87
C SER A 430 134.75 69.65 73.81
N ALA A 431 133.78 70.54 73.63
CA ALA A 431 133.99 71.98 73.66
C ALA A 431 134.35 72.46 75.07
N ALA A 432 133.68 71.94 76.11
CA ALA A 432 133.98 72.22 77.51
C ALA A 432 135.37 71.70 77.92
N LEU A 433 135.73 70.50 77.47
CA LEU A 433 137.08 69.96 77.62
C LEU A 433 138.10 70.78 76.83
N GLY A 434 137.77 71.21 75.61
CA GLY A 434 138.59 72.12 74.82
C GLY A 434 138.81 73.44 75.55
N LEU A 435 137.77 74.00 76.18
CA LEU A 435 137.86 75.21 77.00
C LEU A 435 138.72 74.98 78.25
N ARG A 436 138.60 73.82 78.91
CA ARG A 436 139.47 73.43 80.03
C ARG A 436 140.92 73.28 79.59
N VAL A 437 141.17 72.67 78.43
CA VAL A 437 142.50 72.56 77.84
C VAL A 437 143.03 73.96 77.53
N SER A 438 142.27 74.84 76.88
CA SER A 438 142.70 76.23 76.67
C SER A 438 142.90 77.02 77.97
N THR A 439 142.13 76.74 79.01
CA THR A 439 142.31 77.35 80.34
C THR A 439 143.58 76.81 81.01
N LEU A 440 143.85 75.51 80.89
CA LEU A 440 145.08 74.88 81.35
C LEU A 440 146.29 75.40 80.54
N GLU A 441 146.20 75.49 79.24
CA GLU A 441 147.21 76.10 78.36
C GLU A 441 147.44 77.57 78.71
N ALA A 442 146.39 78.34 79.00
CA ALA A 442 146.52 79.71 79.49
C ALA A 442 147.16 79.77 80.90
N SER A 443 146.86 78.82 81.78
CA SER A 443 147.50 78.71 83.11
C SER A 443 148.97 78.27 83.03
N VAL A 444 149.32 77.42 82.06
CA VAL A 444 150.69 77.00 81.75
C VAL A 444 151.45 78.15 81.07
N ALA A 445 150.81 78.91 80.18
CA ALA A 445 151.37 80.12 79.57
C ALA A 445 151.60 81.23 80.61
N THR A 446 150.74 81.37 81.61
CA THR A 446 150.92 82.34 82.70
C THR A 446 151.96 81.88 83.74
N CYS A 447 152.18 80.57 83.93
CA CYS A 447 153.27 80.05 84.76
C CYS A 447 154.65 80.03 84.06
N SER A 448 154.71 80.01 82.72
CA SER A 448 155.97 80.02 81.98
C SER A 448 156.50 81.43 81.64
N LEU A 449 155.72 82.48 81.89
CA LEU A 449 156.15 83.88 81.70
C LEU A 449 156.77 84.55 82.94
N HIS A 450 156.79 83.91 84.12
CA HIS A 450 157.54 84.38 85.30
C HIS A 450 158.91 83.71 85.49
N GLY A 451 159.23 82.63 84.74
CA GLY A 451 160.49 81.88 84.87
C GLY A 451 161.52 82.08 83.76
N LEU A 452 161.17 82.70 82.62
CA LEU A 452 162.06 82.84 81.45
C LEU A 452 162.49 84.28 81.13
N GLY A 453 162.07 85.27 81.94
CA GLY A 453 162.46 86.69 81.80
C GLY A 453 163.83 87.06 82.37
N VAL A 454 164.50 86.18 83.14
CA VAL A 454 165.80 86.48 83.80
C VAL A 454 167.01 85.84 83.10
N TRP A 455 166.84 84.94 82.11
CA TRP A 455 167.98 84.17 81.58
C TRP A 455 168.41 84.44 80.11
N PHE A 456 167.61 85.05 79.24
CA PHE A 456 168.07 85.35 77.85
C PHE A 456 167.98 86.83 77.43
N GLY A 457 168.27 87.72 78.39
CA GLY A 457 168.70 89.11 78.18
C GLY A 457 170.23 89.27 78.08
N ARG A 458 170.96 88.26 77.57
CA ARG A 458 172.39 88.37 77.22
C ARG A 458 172.74 87.58 75.95
N GLN A 459 172.06 87.84 74.83
CA GLN A 459 172.68 87.94 73.48
C GLN A 459 171.59 88.13 72.42
N SER A 460 171.47 89.39 72.02
CA SER A 460 170.70 89.89 70.91
C SER A 460 171.30 89.50 69.54
N ARG A 461 170.43 89.52 68.52
CA ARG A 461 170.69 89.87 67.10
C ARG A 461 170.85 88.71 66.11
N LYS A 462 169.77 88.40 65.37
CA LYS A 462 169.68 88.52 63.89
C LYS A 462 168.30 88.04 63.34
N LEU A 463 167.69 88.93 62.53
CA LEU A 463 166.81 88.67 61.36
C LEU A 463 165.42 88.05 61.62
N ALA A 464 164.27 88.74 61.53
CA ALA A 464 163.65 89.56 60.47
C ALA A 464 162.97 88.78 59.32
N ARG A 465 161.62 88.91 59.28
CA ARG A 465 160.70 88.97 58.10
C ARG A 465 160.56 87.67 57.25
N ARG A 466 159.41 87.25 56.71
CA ARG A 466 158.41 88.03 55.94
C ARG A 466 157.19 87.16 55.50
N SER A 467 156.03 87.84 55.29
CA SER A 467 154.94 87.61 54.29
C SER A 467 154.03 86.36 54.34
N ARG A 468 152.69 86.52 54.47
CA ARG A 468 151.61 86.72 53.42
C ARG A 468 151.42 85.45 52.55
N SER A 469 150.23 84.92 52.18
CA SER A 469 148.88 85.49 51.93
C SER A 469 147.90 84.40 51.38
N ARG A 470 146.55 84.65 51.42
CA ARG A 470 145.47 84.22 50.47
C ARG A 470 145.09 82.70 50.43
N THR A 471 143.89 82.16 50.08
CA THR A 471 142.56 82.54 49.49
C THR A 471 141.65 81.28 49.56
N ALA A 472 140.35 81.32 49.90
CA ALA A 472 139.12 81.37 49.05
C ALA A 472 138.59 80.05 48.40
N GLY A 473 137.26 79.82 48.54
CA GLY A 473 136.31 79.12 47.62
C GLY A 473 136.18 77.59 47.71
N ASP A 474 135.11 76.88 47.27
CA ASP A 474 133.71 77.16 46.87
C ASP A 474 133.04 75.81 46.41
N GLY A 475 131.69 75.72 46.34
CA GLY A 475 130.86 74.79 45.51
C GLY A 475 130.78 73.28 45.87
N GLY A 476 129.72 72.48 45.60
CA GLY A 476 128.46 72.58 44.83
C GLY A 476 128.08 71.15 44.31
N GLY A 477 126.79 70.82 44.06
CA GLY A 477 126.43 69.55 43.36
C GLY A 477 124.94 69.13 43.37
N ALA A 478 124.33 69.01 42.18
CA ALA A 478 122.89 68.92 41.88
C ALA A 478 122.23 67.51 41.79
N VAL A 479 120.89 67.53 41.67
CA VAL A 479 119.87 66.51 41.25
C VAL A 479 120.01 66.14 39.74
N PRO A 480 119.24 65.21 39.08
CA PRO A 480 117.79 65.37 38.75
C PRO A 480 116.89 64.10 38.57
N VAL A 481 115.58 64.37 38.67
CA VAL A 481 114.31 63.80 38.11
C VAL A 481 114.04 62.29 38.14
#